data_AF-A0A240E9H2-F1
#
_entry.id   AF-A0A240E9H2-F1
#
_cell.length_a   1.000
_cell.length_b   1.000
_cell.length_c   1.000
_cell.angle_alpha   90.00
_cell.angle_beta   90.00
_cell.angle_gamma   90.00
#
_symmetry.space_group_name_H-M   'P 1'
#
loop_
_entity.id
_entity.type
_entity.pdbx_description
1 polymer ?
#
loop_
_entity_poly.entity_id
_entity_poly.type
_entity_poly.pdbx_seq_one_letter_code
_entity_poly.pdbx_strand_id
1 'polypeptide(L)'
;MQQTLDSDHLTQLHTLTHISQQFSPLLVQVTEGSRIIVPGTSASTDVNELYQYWKANYPEAGPIYWFTRTWTMLIWQPVTIALVTTYYTQAVPPISTMVQGFNRQNGVVGQFDFSCHEWQLGDQHQRREHAAKQLTLLLTHLLSNSIMFVASALRLEKSFSPIPLWKCCYAV
;
A
#
# COMPACT_ATOMS: atom_id res chain seq x y z
N MET A 1 -28.67 15.91 -2.30
CA MET A 1 -28.19 14.65 -2.89
C MET A 1 -26.70 14.44 -2.59
N GLN A 2 -25.82 15.38 -2.93
CA GLN A 2 -24.38 15.30 -2.60
C GLN A 2 -24.09 15.13 -1.10
N GLN A 3 -24.73 15.93 -0.24
CA GLN A 3 -24.54 15.88 1.22
C GLN A 3 -24.93 14.53 1.87
N THR A 4 -25.84 13.76 1.25
CA THR A 4 -26.26 12.45 1.78
C THR A 4 -25.25 11.36 1.42
N LEU A 5 -24.71 11.39 0.19
CA LEU A 5 -23.69 10.46 -0.28
C LEU A 5 -22.39 10.57 0.53
N ASP A 6 -21.97 11.80 0.85
CA ASP A 6 -20.78 12.03 1.68
C ASP A 6 -20.99 11.50 3.11
N SER A 7 -22.19 11.65 3.68
CA SER A 7 -22.53 11.13 5.01
C SER A 7 -22.53 9.60 5.08
N ASP A 8 -23.08 8.94 4.06
CA ASP A 8 -23.12 7.48 3.97
C ASP A 8 -21.71 6.90 3.80
N HIS A 9 -20.90 7.53 2.93
CA HIS A 9 -19.50 7.18 2.74
C HIS A 9 -18.70 7.26 4.06
N LEU A 10 -18.80 8.38 4.79
CA LEU A 10 -18.09 8.56 6.06
C LEU A 10 -18.48 7.49 7.09
N THR A 11 -19.76 7.11 7.12
CA THR A 11 -20.26 6.06 8.01
C THR A 11 -19.68 4.69 7.64
N GLN A 12 -19.67 4.36 6.36
CA GLN A 12 -19.09 3.10 5.86
C GLN A 12 -17.57 3.06 6.08
N LEU A 13 -16.87 4.15 5.79
CA LEU A 13 -15.43 4.27 6.00
C LEU A 13 -15.08 4.12 7.49
N HIS A 14 -15.79 4.82 8.39
CA HIS A 14 -15.60 4.70 9.83
C HIS A 14 -15.84 3.27 10.33
N THR A 15 -16.90 2.62 9.86
CA THR A 15 -17.21 1.22 10.22
C THR A 15 -16.11 0.27 9.73
N LEU A 16 -15.67 0.42 8.49
CA LEU A 16 -14.59 -0.38 7.92
C LEU A 16 -13.29 -0.17 8.71
N THR A 17 -12.91 1.08 9.00
CA THR A 17 -11.72 1.38 9.82
C THR A 17 -11.80 0.69 11.18
N HIS A 18 -12.94 0.79 11.86
CA HIS A 18 -13.11 0.17 13.18
C HIS A 18 -12.92 -1.35 13.15
N ILE A 19 -13.51 -2.04 12.16
CA ILE A 19 -13.35 -3.49 11.98
C ILE A 19 -11.91 -3.83 11.61
N SER A 20 -11.31 -3.09 10.67
CA SER A 20 -9.93 -3.28 10.23
C SER A 20 -8.92 -3.15 11.36
N GLN A 21 -9.15 -2.24 12.31
CA GLN A 21 -8.28 -2.06 13.48
C GLN A 21 -8.22 -3.28 14.41
N GLN A 22 -9.22 -4.16 14.36
CA GLN A 22 -9.20 -5.41 15.10
C GLN A 22 -8.14 -6.40 14.55
N PHE A 23 -7.72 -6.23 13.29
CA PHE A 23 -6.68 -7.04 12.65
C PHE A 23 -5.31 -6.38 12.71
N SER A 24 -5.26 -5.05 12.56
CA SER A 24 -4.02 -4.29 12.69
C SER A 24 -4.31 -2.87 13.18
N PRO A 25 -3.72 -2.42 14.31
CA PRO A 25 -3.92 -1.07 14.82
C PRO A 25 -3.34 0.01 13.89
N LEU A 26 -2.52 -0.40 12.91
CA LEU A 26 -1.95 0.49 11.91
C LEU A 26 -2.95 0.92 10.85
N LEU A 27 -4.11 0.26 10.73
CA LEU A 27 -5.16 0.59 9.77
C LEU A 27 -5.98 1.77 10.27
N VAL A 28 -5.64 2.97 9.83
CA VAL A 28 -6.27 4.23 10.24
C VAL A 28 -6.71 5.04 9.02
N GLN A 29 -7.59 6.01 9.21
CA GLN A 29 -7.96 6.93 8.12
C GLN A 29 -6.82 7.91 7.82
N VAL A 30 -6.76 8.38 6.57
CA VAL A 30 -5.86 9.47 6.19
C VAL A 30 -6.19 10.72 7.02
N THR A 31 -5.14 11.37 7.51
CA THR A 31 -5.24 12.65 8.23
C THR A 31 -4.74 13.78 7.35
N GLU A 32 -5.22 15.00 7.61
CA GLU A 32 -4.75 16.19 6.91
C GLU A 32 -3.22 16.35 7.05
N GLY A 33 -2.56 16.66 5.93
CA GLY A 33 -1.10 16.81 5.87
C GLY A 33 -0.30 15.51 5.75
N SER A 34 -0.95 14.34 5.76
CA SER A 34 -0.27 13.07 5.49
C SER A 34 0.30 13.01 4.07
N ARG A 35 1.46 12.35 3.92
CA ARG A 35 1.97 11.98 2.60
C ARG A 35 1.19 10.78 2.11
N ILE A 36 0.54 10.94 0.97
CA ILE A 36 -0.34 9.94 0.39
C ILE A 36 0.21 9.45 -0.95
N ILE A 37 0.16 8.14 -1.13
CA ILE A 37 0.40 7.47 -2.39
C ILE A 37 -0.96 7.33 -3.06
N VAL A 38 -1.14 8.02 -4.18
CA VAL A 38 -2.35 7.94 -4.99
C VAL A 38 -2.11 6.93 -6.11
N PRO A 39 -2.95 5.90 -6.27
CA PRO A 39 -2.77 4.91 -7.33
C PRO A 39 -2.93 5.57 -8.71
N GLY A 40 -2.02 5.26 -9.64
CA GLY A 40 -1.99 5.86 -10.97
C GLY A 40 -0.80 6.80 -11.18
N THR A 41 -1.03 7.95 -11.83
CA THR A 41 0.03 8.75 -12.47
C THR A 41 1.07 9.39 -11.53
N SER A 42 0.74 9.63 -10.25
CA SER A 42 1.68 10.19 -9.27
C SER A 42 2.38 9.14 -8.40
N ALA A 43 1.91 7.88 -8.42
CA ALA A 43 2.39 6.82 -7.53
C ALA A 43 3.92 6.63 -7.56
N SER A 44 4.55 6.86 -8.71
CA SER A 44 5.99 6.67 -8.91
C SER A 44 6.86 7.55 -8.01
N THR A 45 6.45 8.79 -7.71
CA THR A 45 7.26 9.72 -6.90
C THR A 45 7.20 9.35 -5.44
N ASP A 46 6.00 9.10 -4.91
CA ASP A 46 5.80 8.77 -3.49
C ASP A 46 6.33 7.36 -3.16
N VAL A 47 6.17 6.40 -4.08
CA VAL A 47 6.77 5.06 -3.94
C VAL A 47 8.31 5.14 -3.96
N ASN A 48 8.90 6.00 -4.80
CA ASN A 48 10.33 6.23 -4.78
C ASN A 48 10.78 6.84 -3.44
N GLU A 49 10.02 7.76 -2.87
CA GLU A 49 10.32 8.32 -1.56
C GLU A 49 10.34 7.24 -0.45
N LEU A 50 9.36 6.34 -0.46
CA LEU A 50 9.33 5.20 0.45
C LEU A 50 10.55 4.27 0.23
N TYR A 51 10.95 4.03 -1.01
CA TYR A 51 12.17 3.28 -1.33
C TYR A 51 13.44 3.98 -0.81
N GLN A 52 13.55 5.30 -1.01
CA GLN A 52 14.70 6.08 -0.51
C GLN A 52 14.78 6.06 1.01
N TYR A 53 13.64 6.05 1.71
CA TYR A 53 13.60 5.88 3.16
C TYR A 53 14.29 4.57 3.58
N TRP A 54 13.91 3.43 2.99
CA TRP A 54 14.53 2.14 3.33
C TRP A 54 16.00 2.09 2.98
N LYS A 55 16.40 2.67 1.84
CA LYS A 55 17.79 2.77 1.41
C LYS A 55 18.65 3.58 2.38
N ALA A 56 18.14 4.73 2.85
CA ALA A 56 18.87 5.61 3.75
C ALA A 56 19.01 5.03 5.17
N ASN A 57 18.00 4.30 5.66
CA ASN A 57 17.98 3.77 7.02
C ASN A 57 18.62 2.38 7.16
N TYR A 58 18.71 1.60 6.07
CA TYR A 58 19.26 0.24 6.07
C TYR A 58 20.22 0.00 4.90
N PRO A 59 21.27 0.84 4.71
CA PRO A 59 22.16 0.75 3.56
C PRO A 59 22.88 -0.62 3.44
N GLU A 60 23.12 -1.29 4.56
CA GLU A 60 23.77 -2.61 4.64
C GLU A 60 22.88 -3.77 4.14
N ALA A 61 21.56 -3.62 4.17
CA ALA A 61 20.62 -4.67 3.77
C ALA A 61 20.51 -4.81 2.24
N GLY A 62 20.91 -3.76 1.53
CA GLY A 62 21.02 -3.75 0.09
C GLY A 62 19.69 -3.69 -0.68
N PRO A 63 19.79 -3.71 -2.03
CA PRO A 63 18.70 -3.30 -2.91
C PRO A 63 17.49 -4.22 -2.90
N ILE A 64 17.74 -5.53 -2.75
CA ILE A 64 16.69 -6.54 -2.65
C ILE A 64 15.82 -6.27 -1.42
N TYR A 65 16.45 -5.96 -0.27
CA TYR A 65 15.73 -5.65 0.95
C TYR A 65 14.89 -4.38 0.80
N TRP A 66 15.48 -3.29 0.32
CA TRP A 66 14.74 -2.01 0.16
C TRP A 66 13.53 -2.19 -0.75
N PHE A 67 13.69 -2.95 -1.83
CA PHE A 67 12.59 -3.27 -2.74
C PHE A 67 11.51 -4.13 -2.06
N THR A 68 11.89 -5.27 -1.47
CA THR A 68 10.94 -6.16 -0.80
C THR A 68 10.20 -5.44 0.32
N ARG A 69 10.87 -4.57 1.07
CA ARG A 69 10.26 -3.82 2.17
C ARG A 69 9.31 -2.74 1.66
N THR A 70 9.69 -2.00 0.63
CA THR A 70 8.80 -1.04 -0.06
C THR A 70 7.54 -1.75 -0.55
N TRP A 71 7.68 -2.88 -1.24
CA TRP A 71 6.54 -3.63 -1.77
C TRP A 71 5.66 -4.21 -0.66
N THR A 72 6.27 -4.76 0.39
CA THR A 72 5.55 -5.25 1.57
C THR A 72 4.69 -4.14 2.18
N MET A 73 5.23 -2.92 2.29
CA MET A 73 4.49 -1.77 2.82
C MET A 73 3.34 -1.33 1.92
N LEU A 74 3.46 -1.46 0.60
CA LEU A 74 2.38 -1.12 -0.33
C LEU A 74 1.25 -2.15 -0.31
N ILE A 75 1.56 -3.45 -0.22
CA ILE A 75 0.55 -4.50 -0.44
C ILE A 75 -0.16 -4.98 0.82
N TRP A 76 0.46 -4.90 2.00
CA TRP A 76 -0.11 -5.52 3.20
C TRP A 76 -1.49 -4.94 3.52
N GLN A 77 -1.61 -3.61 3.43
CA GLN A 77 -2.79 -2.84 3.76
C GLN A 77 -3.99 -3.15 2.84
N PRO A 78 -3.89 -3.02 1.49
CA PRO A 78 -5.00 -3.34 0.60
C PRO A 78 -5.39 -4.81 0.62
N VAL A 79 -4.45 -5.73 0.83
CA VAL A 79 -4.76 -7.16 1.00
C VAL A 79 -5.59 -7.39 2.27
N THR A 80 -5.22 -6.77 3.39
CA THR A 80 -6.02 -6.86 4.62
C THR A 80 -7.41 -6.26 4.43
N ILE A 81 -7.53 -5.09 3.79
CA ILE A 81 -8.84 -4.49 3.50
C ILE A 81 -9.70 -5.41 2.63
N ALA A 82 -9.16 -5.98 1.56
CA ALA A 82 -9.91 -6.89 0.68
C ALA A 82 -10.47 -8.12 1.43
N LEU A 83 -9.67 -8.67 2.35
CA LEU A 83 -10.11 -9.76 3.23
C LEU A 83 -11.21 -9.28 4.19
N VAL A 84 -10.99 -8.17 4.87
CA VAL A 84 -11.97 -7.60 5.81
C VAL A 84 -13.31 -7.36 5.10
N THR A 85 -13.30 -6.75 3.92
CA THR A 85 -14.52 -6.40 3.20
C THR A 85 -15.25 -7.64 2.68
N THR A 86 -14.52 -8.70 2.33
CA THR A 86 -15.10 -9.98 1.92
C THR A 86 -15.89 -10.63 3.06
N TYR A 87 -15.31 -10.69 4.26
CA TYR A 87 -15.84 -11.53 5.35
C TYR A 87 -16.62 -10.78 6.43
N TYR A 88 -16.31 -9.51 6.69
CA TYR A 88 -16.78 -8.79 7.89
C TYR A 88 -17.64 -7.57 7.59
N THR A 89 -17.89 -7.27 6.31
CA THR A 89 -18.70 -6.12 5.90
C THR A 89 -19.80 -6.53 4.93
N GLN A 90 -20.75 -5.63 4.67
CA GLN A 90 -21.82 -5.86 3.69
C GLN A 90 -21.48 -5.34 2.29
N ALA A 91 -20.44 -4.52 2.16
CA ALA A 91 -20.06 -3.85 0.91
C ALA A 91 -18.54 -3.79 0.73
N VAL A 92 -18.09 -3.87 -0.50
CA VAL A 92 -16.68 -3.69 -0.88
C VAL A 92 -16.47 -2.25 -1.33
N PRO A 93 -15.53 -1.49 -0.72
CA PRO A 93 -15.19 -0.15 -1.19
C PRO A 93 -14.48 -0.22 -2.56
N PRO A 94 -14.35 0.90 -3.28
CA PRO A 94 -13.58 0.95 -4.51
C PRO A 94 -12.06 0.87 -4.21
N ILE A 95 -11.56 -0.31 -3.81
CA ILE A 95 -10.15 -0.54 -3.41
C ILE A 95 -9.18 -0.11 -4.53
N SER A 96 -9.59 -0.14 -5.81
CA SER A 96 -8.77 0.35 -6.92
C SER A 96 -8.42 1.85 -6.82
N THR A 97 -9.19 2.62 -6.06
CA THR A 97 -8.99 4.05 -5.78
C THR A 97 -8.33 4.32 -4.44
N MET A 98 -7.93 3.27 -3.72
CA MET A 98 -7.37 3.37 -2.38
C MET A 98 -6.11 4.24 -2.37
N VAL A 99 -6.17 5.36 -1.65
CA VAL A 99 -4.99 6.16 -1.34
C VAL A 99 -4.33 5.60 -0.08
N GLN A 100 -3.00 5.63 -0.03
CA GLN A 100 -2.23 5.05 1.07
C GLN A 100 -1.34 6.10 1.71
N GLY A 101 -1.58 6.44 2.97
CA GLY A 101 -0.73 7.36 3.70
C GLY A 101 0.45 6.64 4.37
N PHE A 102 1.64 7.23 4.26
CA PHE A 102 2.85 6.70 4.88
C PHE A 102 3.58 7.74 5.73
N ASN A 103 4.23 7.24 6.78
CA ASN A 103 5.01 8.05 7.70
C ASN A 103 6.49 8.08 7.25
N ARG A 104 7.02 9.28 6.95
CA ARG A 104 8.41 9.46 6.48
C ARG A 104 9.48 9.22 7.55
N GLN A 105 9.12 9.27 8.83
CA GLN A 105 10.05 9.04 9.94
C GLN A 105 10.32 7.56 10.17
N ASN A 106 9.37 6.67 9.85
CA ASN A 106 9.49 5.24 10.11
C ASN A 106 9.21 4.32 8.89
N GLY A 107 8.81 4.89 7.75
CA GLY A 107 8.50 4.16 6.51
C GLY A 107 7.22 3.31 6.57
N VAL A 108 6.40 3.45 7.61
CA VAL A 108 5.19 2.65 7.78
C VAL A 108 4.05 3.25 6.96
N VAL A 109 3.45 2.41 6.12
CA VAL A 109 2.18 2.67 5.44
C VAL A 109 1.07 2.11 6.32
N GLY A 110 0.01 2.89 6.59
CA GLY A 110 -1.10 2.44 7.46
C GLY A 110 -2.36 3.29 7.38
N GLN A 111 -2.24 4.52 6.89
CA GLN A 111 -3.37 5.37 6.62
C GLN A 111 -4.03 5.01 5.28
N PHE A 112 -5.35 5.01 5.20
CA PHE A 112 -6.07 4.78 3.95
C PHE A 112 -7.32 5.62 3.82
N ASP A 113 -7.72 5.84 2.57
CA ASP A 113 -9.01 6.38 2.19
C ASP A 113 -9.40 5.86 0.80
N PHE A 114 -10.66 6.04 0.39
CA PHE A 114 -11.18 5.63 -0.91
C PHE A 114 -11.98 6.76 -1.55
N SER A 115 -12.30 6.64 -2.83
CA SER A 115 -13.35 7.49 -3.41
C SER A 115 -14.70 7.25 -2.72
N CYS A 116 -15.50 8.30 -2.55
CA CYS A 116 -16.77 8.23 -1.82
C CYS A 116 -17.92 7.52 -2.56
N HIS A 117 -17.66 7.01 -3.76
CA HIS A 117 -18.68 6.41 -4.64
C HIS A 117 -18.42 4.91 -4.84
N GLU A 118 -19.32 4.22 -5.52
CA GLU A 118 -19.10 2.84 -6.00
C GLU A 118 -18.86 1.75 -4.95
N TRP A 119 -19.36 1.92 -3.72
CA TRP A 119 -19.40 0.81 -2.76
C TRP A 119 -20.29 -0.31 -3.29
N GLN A 120 -19.73 -1.51 -3.40
CA GLN A 120 -20.37 -2.65 -4.05
C GLN A 120 -20.96 -3.58 -2.98
N LEU A 121 -22.28 -3.52 -2.81
CA LEU A 121 -23.03 -4.45 -1.97
C LEU A 121 -23.03 -5.86 -2.58
N GLY A 122 -23.14 -6.88 -1.73
CA GLY A 122 -23.35 -8.25 -2.19
C GLY A 122 -23.30 -9.25 -1.06
N ASP A 123 -23.65 -10.50 -1.37
CA ASP A 123 -23.34 -11.64 -0.49
C ASP A 123 -21.83 -11.89 -0.41
N GLN A 124 -21.40 -12.84 0.43
CA GLN A 124 -19.99 -13.13 0.62
C GLN A 124 -19.27 -13.54 -0.68
N HIS A 125 -19.93 -14.29 -1.56
CA HIS A 125 -19.35 -14.74 -2.83
C HIS A 125 -19.15 -13.54 -3.76
N GLN A 126 -20.17 -12.70 -3.91
CA GLN A 126 -20.10 -11.47 -4.70
C GLN A 126 -19.02 -10.52 -4.16
N ARG A 127 -18.95 -10.34 -2.83
CA ARG A 127 -17.91 -9.51 -2.20
C ARG A 127 -16.51 -10.04 -2.43
N ARG A 128 -16.31 -11.37 -2.43
CA ARG A 128 -15.01 -11.96 -2.78
C ARG A 128 -14.60 -11.58 -4.20
N GLU A 129 -15.51 -11.73 -5.17
CA GLU A 129 -15.24 -11.38 -6.58
C GLU A 129 -14.97 -9.87 -6.74
N HIS A 130 -15.76 -9.02 -6.09
CA HIS A 130 -15.56 -7.57 -6.10
C HIS A 130 -14.22 -7.17 -5.48
N ALA A 131 -13.89 -7.69 -4.30
CA ALA A 131 -12.65 -7.38 -3.61
C ALA A 131 -11.43 -7.87 -4.40
N ALA A 132 -11.50 -9.07 -4.98
CA ALA A 132 -10.45 -9.59 -5.85
C ALA A 132 -10.23 -8.69 -7.07
N LYS A 133 -11.30 -8.32 -7.78
CA LYS A 133 -11.22 -7.42 -8.94
C LYS A 133 -10.61 -6.07 -8.57
N GLN A 134 -11.10 -5.43 -7.51
CA GLN A 134 -10.63 -4.11 -7.08
C GLN A 134 -9.16 -4.15 -6.62
N LEU A 135 -8.77 -5.20 -5.88
CA LEU A 135 -7.38 -5.41 -5.46
C LEU A 135 -6.45 -5.63 -6.65
N THR A 136 -6.84 -6.45 -7.62
CA THR A 136 -6.05 -6.67 -8.84
C THR A 136 -5.81 -5.35 -9.57
N LEU A 137 -6.84 -4.52 -9.75
CA LEU A 137 -6.71 -3.21 -10.39
C LEU A 137 -5.74 -2.29 -9.63
N LEU A 138 -5.86 -2.21 -8.31
CA LEU A 138 -4.94 -1.43 -7.48
C LEU A 138 -3.49 -1.89 -7.68
N LEU A 139 -3.24 -3.19 -7.55
CA LEU A 139 -1.91 -3.76 -7.70
C LEU A 139 -1.34 -3.51 -9.10
N THR A 140 -2.17 -3.59 -10.15
CA THR A 140 -1.75 -3.20 -11.51
C THR A 140 -1.32 -1.74 -11.57
N HIS A 141 -2.08 -0.81 -10.97
CA HIS A 141 -1.72 0.61 -10.94
C HIS A 141 -0.44 0.90 -10.14
N LEU A 142 -0.22 0.19 -9.03
CA LEU A 142 1.00 0.31 -8.24
C LEU A 142 2.21 -0.29 -8.99
N LEU A 143 2.03 -1.44 -9.65
CA LEU A 143 3.10 -2.13 -10.37
C LEU A 143 3.53 -1.42 -11.66
N SER A 144 2.57 -0.99 -12.49
CA SER A 144 2.87 -0.39 -13.80
C SER A 144 3.76 0.84 -13.68
N ASN A 145 3.62 1.59 -12.58
CA ASN A 145 4.38 2.79 -12.30
C ASN A 145 5.66 2.55 -11.46
N SER A 146 5.81 1.36 -10.87
CA SER A 146 6.96 1.01 -10.01
C SER A 146 7.99 0.09 -10.70
N ILE A 147 7.55 -0.76 -11.63
CA ILE A 147 8.42 -1.73 -12.34
C ILE A 147 9.53 -1.04 -13.14
N MET A 148 9.23 0.12 -13.75
CA MET A 148 10.24 0.91 -14.47
C MET A 148 11.38 1.38 -13.56
N PHE A 149 11.05 1.86 -12.35
CA PHE A 149 12.05 2.37 -11.40
C PHE A 149 12.91 1.25 -10.79
N VAL A 150 12.29 0.11 -10.49
CA VAL A 150 12.97 -1.04 -9.85
C VAL A 150 13.87 -1.76 -10.85
N ALA A 151 13.42 -1.92 -12.09
CA ALA A 151 14.25 -2.47 -13.16
C ALA A 151 15.45 -1.58 -13.46
N SER A 152 15.31 -0.24 -13.36
CA SER A 152 16.44 0.68 -13.47
C SER A 152 17.36 0.64 -12.25
N ALA A 153 16.84 0.57 -11.02
CA ALA A 153 17.65 0.50 -9.81
C ALA A 153 18.49 -0.79 -9.74
N LEU A 154 17.88 -1.94 -10.02
CA LEU A 154 18.58 -3.23 -10.09
C LEU A 154 19.55 -3.34 -11.27
N ARG A 155 19.37 -2.54 -12.33
CA ARG A 155 20.26 -2.52 -13.50
C ARG A 155 21.45 -1.57 -13.32
N LEU A 156 21.29 -0.46 -12.60
CA LEU A 156 22.36 0.49 -12.31
C LEU A 156 23.37 -0.03 -11.26
N GLU A 157 22.99 -0.95 -10.39
CA GLU A 157 23.91 -1.51 -9.38
C GLU A 157 24.72 -2.72 -9.87
N LYS A 158 24.40 -3.28 -11.04
CA LYS A 158 25.23 -4.33 -11.68
C LYS A 158 26.60 -3.83 -12.16
N SER A 159 26.91 -2.53 -12.02
CA SER A 159 28.25 -1.98 -12.25
C SER A 159 29.15 -2.00 -11.00
N PHE A 160 28.71 -2.54 -9.86
CA PHE A 160 29.58 -2.76 -8.71
C PHE A 160 30.34 -4.09 -8.83
N SER A 161 31.67 -3.99 -8.79
CA SER A 161 32.61 -5.12 -8.80
C SER A 161 32.31 -6.11 -7.65
N PRO A 162 32.48 -7.44 -7.84
CA PRO A 162 32.13 -8.42 -6.81
C PRO A 162 33.05 -8.25 -5.60
N ILE A 163 32.50 -7.76 -4.49
CA ILE A 163 33.16 -7.87 -3.19
C ILE A 163 32.91 -9.31 -2.73
N PRO A 164 33.96 -10.14 -2.56
CA PRO A 164 33.76 -11.55 -2.25
C PRO A 164 33.29 -11.72 -0.79
N LEU A 165 32.27 -12.58 -0.65
CA LEU A 165 31.46 -12.85 0.56
C LEU A 165 32.22 -13.33 1.81
N TRP A 166 33.55 -13.50 1.77
CA TRP A 166 34.33 -14.00 2.90
C TRP A 166 34.82 -12.92 3.87
N LYS A 167 34.64 -11.62 3.57
CA LYS A 167 35.05 -10.52 4.46
C LYS A 167 34.05 -10.14 5.55
N CYS A 168 32.82 -10.67 5.55
CA CYS A 168 31.79 -10.28 6.53
C CYS A 168 31.70 -11.16 7.80
N CYS A 169 32.48 -12.25 7.91
CA CYS A 169 32.30 -13.21 9.02
C CYS A 169 33.39 -13.23 10.10
N TYR A 170 34.32 -12.28 10.16
CA TYR A 170 35.31 -12.22 11.25
C TYR A 170 35.50 -10.78 11.75
N ALA A 171 34.56 -10.32 12.57
CA ALA A 171 34.77 -9.19 13.48
C ALA A 171 33.76 -9.25 14.65
N VAL A 172 33.75 -10.36 15.39
CA VAL A 172 33.60 -10.43 16.86
C VAL A 172 34.35 -11.67 17.33
#